data_AF-A0A818EBR9-F1
#
_entry.id   AF-A0A818EBR9-F1
#
_cell.length_a   1.000
_cell.length_b   1.000
_cell.length_c   1.000
_cell.angle_alpha   90.00
_cell.angle_beta   90.00
_cell.angle_gamma   90.00
#
_symmetry.space_group_name_H-M   'P 1'
#
loop_
_entity.id
_entity.type
_entity.pdbx_description
1 polymer ?
#
loop_
_entity_poly.entity_id
_entity_poly.type
_entity_poly.pdbx_seq_one_letter_code
_entity_poly.pdbx_strand_id
1 'polypeptide(L)'
;MFILLFGTIGNVLNLLIFYQPKHRTNPCAVYFFYASIAGLIALYSGLLSRFFVGFSLDASATNAIICKLRAFIVWVSTTASSWFLTYATIDRYFISCRDVQRRSLSNLRFTRRLMIITVVGGSLIFAETFYCYIPNLRNSPLTCYGQNMICRLYNEIASAVVFVFIPSTIMLIFGYATVQNVRKLLYPIVSMVNSRGIAITMKKTDRQLIQMLIVQIILLTIFNIPLAIQRLYLTSTLNIQKSLLRSTIENLCFQVFYLLSFMSFGMPFYIYTLTGTVFRHDCINLIRSVYRKVKIAVF
;
A
#
# COMPACT_ATOMS: atom_id res chain seq x y z
N MET A 1 -12.25 7.17 -12.40
CA MET A 1 -11.34 8.19 -12.96
C MET A 1 -10.61 8.98 -11.88
N PHE A 2 -11.32 9.66 -10.97
CA PHE A 2 -10.70 10.46 -9.90
C PHE A 2 -9.67 9.69 -9.05
N ILE A 3 -9.96 8.45 -8.67
CA ILE A 3 -9.03 7.61 -7.89
C ILE A 3 -7.72 7.38 -8.64
N LEU A 4 -7.78 7.12 -9.95
CA LEU A 4 -6.58 6.92 -10.77
C LEU A 4 -5.80 8.23 -10.90
N LEU A 5 -6.48 9.37 -11.13
CA LEU A 5 -5.85 10.68 -11.26
C LEU A 5 -5.13 11.09 -9.96
N PHE A 6 -5.86 11.18 -8.86
CA PHE A 6 -5.30 11.59 -7.57
C PHE A 6 -4.31 10.54 -7.03
N GLY A 7 -4.62 9.25 -7.19
CA GLY A 7 -3.70 8.19 -6.79
C GLY A 7 -2.37 8.23 -7.56
N THR A 8 -2.40 8.57 -8.85
CA THR A 8 -1.18 8.77 -9.65
C THR A 8 -0.41 9.98 -9.18
N ILE A 9 -1.08 11.14 -9.04
CA ILE A 9 -0.45 12.39 -8.58
C ILE A 9 0.23 12.16 -7.22
N GLY A 10 -0.48 11.58 -6.25
CA GLY A 10 0.04 11.31 -4.93
C GLY A 10 1.28 10.42 -4.96
N ASN A 11 1.21 9.27 -5.64
CA ASN A 11 2.35 8.36 -5.71
C ASN A 11 3.54 8.95 -6.48
N VAL A 12 3.33 9.67 -7.57
CA VAL A 12 4.42 10.35 -8.29
C VAL A 12 5.11 11.38 -7.40
N LEU A 13 4.35 12.18 -6.65
CA LEU A 13 4.92 13.15 -5.71
C LEU A 13 5.72 12.46 -4.59
N ASN A 14 5.21 11.35 -4.03
CA ASN A 14 5.98 10.51 -3.10
C ASN A 14 7.31 10.07 -3.72
N LEU A 15 7.29 9.56 -4.96
CA LEU A 15 8.51 9.13 -5.64
C LEU A 15 9.51 10.27 -5.79
N LEU A 16 9.06 11.45 -6.23
CA LEU A 16 9.93 12.62 -6.39
C LEU A 16 10.56 13.08 -5.07
N ILE A 17 9.81 13.03 -3.96
CA ILE A 17 10.30 13.40 -2.63
C ILE A 17 11.35 12.38 -2.15
N PHE A 18 11.02 11.09 -2.18
CA PHE A 18 11.93 10.03 -1.70
C PHE A 18 13.11 9.78 -2.65
N TYR A 19 13.03 10.22 -3.90
CA TYR A 19 14.15 10.17 -4.84
C TYR A 19 15.26 11.17 -4.53
N GLN A 20 15.05 12.16 -3.64
CA GLN A 20 16.10 13.11 -3.30
C GLN A 20 17.28 12.42 -2.60
N PRO A 21 18.55 12.82 -2.88
CA PRO A 21 19.75 12.17 -2.33
C PRO A 21 19.73 12.00 -0.79
N LYS A 22 19.21 13.01 -0.08
CA LYS A 22 18.97 13.03 1.38
C LYS A 22 18.25 11.77 1.89
N HIS A 23 17.33 11.21 1.12
CA HIS A 23 16.45 10.13 1.54
C HIS A 23 16.93 8.75 1.10
N ARG A 24 17.80 8.66 0.07
CA ARG A 24 18.25 7.38 -0.52
C ARG A 24 19.06 6.51 0.43
N THR A 25 19.71 7.12 1.41
CA THR A 25 20.50 6.40 2.43
C THR A 25 19.65 5.93 3.60
N ASN A 26 18.38 6.36 3.70
CA ASN A 26 17.48 6.01 4.79
C ASN A 26 16.64 4.77 4.40
N PRO A 27 16.81 3.62 5.08
CA PRO A 27 16.07 2.38 4.79
C PRO A 27 14.54 2.56 4.75
N CYS A 28 13.96 3.24 5.73
CA CYS A 28 12.53 3.53 5.76
C CYS A 28 12.06 4.40 4.59
N ALA A 29 12.85 5.37 4.12
CA ALA A 29 12.48 6.14 2.93
C ALA A 29 12.53 5.28 1.65
N VAL A 30 13.46 4.33 1.57
CA VAL A 30 13.52 3.36 0.47
C VAL A 30 12.28 2.49 0.43
N TYR A 31 11.79 2.01 1.59
CA TYR A 31 10.52 1.28 1.65
C TYR A 31 9.34 2.12 1.15
N PHE A 32 9.21 3.38 1.58
CA PHE A 32 8.14 4.26 1.09
C PHE A 32 8.22 4.51 -0.43
N PHE A 33 9.43 4.66 -0.96
CA PHE A 33 9.65 4.83 -2.39
C PHE A 33 9.13 3.62 -3.18
N TYR A 34 9.56 2.41 -2.83
CA TYR A 34 9.11 1.20 -3.52
C TYR A 34 7.64 0.88 -3.24
N ALA A 35 7.10 1.26 -2.07
CA ALA A 35 5.67 1.13 -1.78
C ALA A 35 4.82 1.98 -2.75
N SER A 36 5.30 3.18 -3.11
CA SER A 36 4.64 4.04 -4.11
C SER A 36 4.79 3.52 -5.54
N ILE A 37 5.91 2.89 -5.90
CA ILE A 37 6.02 2.19 -7.20
C ILE A 37 5.00 1.05 -7.26
N ALA A 38 4.98 0.19 -6.24
CA ALA A 38 4.04 -0.93 -6.16
C ALA A 38 2.57 -0.44 -6.16
N GLY A 39 2.27 0.66 -5.46
CA GLY A 39 0.96 1.30 -5.46
C GLY A 39 0.54 1.82 -6.84
N LEU A 40 1.45 2.41 -7.63
CA LEU A 40 1.16 2.80 -9.02
C LEU A 40 0.89 1.57 -9.88
N ILE A 41 1.72 0.54 -9.81
CA ILE A 41 1.53 -0.71 -10.56
C ILE A 41 0.15 -1.30 -10.22
N ALA A 42 -0.22 -1.34 -8.94
CA ALA A 42 -1.53 -1.80 -8.50
C ALA A 42 -2.67 -0.95 -9.08
N LEU A 43 -2.59 0.38 -8.97
CA LEU A 43 -3.62 1.29 -9.49
C LEU A 43 -3.84 1.13 -11.00
N TYR A 44 -2.76 1.11 -11.79
CA TYR A 44 -2.86 0.97 -13.24
C TYR A 44 -3.31 -0.45 -13.63
N SER A 45 -2.70 -1.50 -13.10
CA SER A 45 -3.13 -2.88 -13.42
C SER A 45 -4.58 -3.15 -12.96
N GLY A 46 -4.99 -2.62 -11.81
CA GLY A 46 -6.32 -2.86 -11.23
C GLY A 46 -7.44 -2.05 -11.88
N LEU A 47 -7.22 -0.76 -12.12
CA LEU A 47 -8.25 0.18 -12.57
C LEU A 47 -8.24 0.46 -14.08
N LEU A 48 -7.12 0.30 -14.79
CA LEU A 48 -7.03 0.69 -16.20
C LEU A 48 -7.94 -0.16 -17.08
N SER A 49 -8.04 -1.47 -16.85
CA SER A 49 -9.01 -2.28 -17.63
C SER A 49 -10.45 -1.84 -17.37
N ARG A 50 -10.79 -1.37 -16.17
CA ARG A 50 -12.15 -0.93 -15.84
C ARG A 50 -12.54 0.29 -16.63
N PHE A 51 -11.57 1.15 -16.93
CA PHE A 51 -11.77 2.25 -17.86
C PHE A 51 -12.10 1.72 -19.27
N PHE A 52 -11.31 0.77 -19.77
CA PHE A 52 -11.52 0.19 -21.10
C PHE A 52 -12.79 -0.66 -21.24
N VAL A 53 -13.33 -1.24 -20.16
CA VAL A 53 -14.65 -1.91 -20.16
C VAL A 53 -15.75 -0.94 -20.60
N GLY A 54 -15.71 0.32 -20.11
CA GLY A 54 -16.68 1.34 -20.49
C GLY A 54 -16.65 1.72 -21.98
N PHE A 55 -15.55 1.41 -22.67
CA PHE A 55 -15.37 1.63 -24.11
C PHE A 55 -15.42 0.33 -24.92
N SER A 56 -15.84 -0.80 -24.33
CA SER A 56 -15.85 -2.13 -24.98
C SER A 56 -14.48 -2.62 -25.50
N LEU A 57 -13.38 -2.07 -24.99
CA LEU A 57 -12.00 -2.36 -25.41
C LEU A 57 -11.20 -3.19 -24.38
N ASP A 58 -11.86 -3.85 -23.42
CA ASP A 58 -11.14 -4.62 -22.39
C ASP A 58 -10.56 -5.93 -22.97
N ALA A 59 -9.29 -5.89 -23.37
CA ALA A 59 -8.54 -7.07 -23.80
C ALA A 59 -8.45 -8.16 -22.72
N SER A 60 -8.66 -7.83 -21.43
CA SER A 60 -8.72 -8.82 -20.35
C SER A 60 -10.00 -9.65 -20.38
N ALA A 61 -11.05 -9.17 -21.07
CA ALA A 61 -12.29 -9.91 -21.26
C ALA A 61 -12.12 -10.98 -22.35
N THR A 62 -11.29 -10.74 -23.36
CA THR A 62 -11.14 -11.66 -24.50
C THR A 62 -9.89 -12.54 -24.43
N ASN A 63 -8.82 -12.06 -23.79
CA ASN A 63 -7.53 -12.76 -23.76
C ASN A 63 -7.21 -13.32 -22.36
N ALA A 64 -7.13 -14.65 -22.27
CA ALA A 64 -6.84 -15.35 -21.02
C ALA A 64 -5.46 -15.02 -20.44
N ILE A 65 -4.45 -14.80 -21.28
CA ILE A 65 -3.09 -14.46 -20.84
C ILE A 65 -3.09 -13.08 -20.17
N ILE A 66 -3.74 -12.10 -20.79
CA ILE A 66 -3.85 -10.74 -20.25
C ILE A 66 -4.65 -10.75 -18.93
N CYS A 67 -5.76 -11.48 -18.88
CA CYS A 67 -6.56 -11.67 -17.66
C CYS A 67 -5.69 -12.20 -16.49
N LYS A 68 -4.98 -13.30 -16.71
CA LYS A 68 -4.16 -13.96 -15.70
C LYS A 68 -2.98 -13.12 -15.24
N LEU A 69 -2.19 -12.59 -16.19
CA LEU A 69 -1.03 -11.73 -15.89
C LEU A 69 -1.45 -10.49 -15.11
N ARG A 70 -2.56 -9.85 -15.51
CA ARG A 70 -3.06 -8.68 -14.82
C ARG A 70 -3.49 -9.01 -13.40
N ALA A 71 -4.28 -10.08 -13.20
CA ALA A 71 -4.70 -10.50 -11.86
C ALA A 71 -3.48 -10.77 -10.96
N PHE A 72 -2.49 -11.50 -11.49
CA PHE A 72 -1.22 -11.75 -10.83
C PHE A 72 -0.50 -10.45 -10.42
N ILE A 73 -0.33 -9.51 -11.36
CA ILE A 73 0.34 -8.22 -11.11
C ILE A 73 -0.40 -7.43 -10.03
N VAL A 74 -1.74 -7.38 -10.06
CA VAL A 74 -2.54 -6.72 -9.02
C VAL A 74 -2.26 -7.33 -7.65
N TRP A 75 -2.32 -8.66 -7.52
CA TRP A 75 -2.10 -9.33 -6.24
C TRP A 75 -0.70 -9.14 -5.68
N VAL A 76 0.33 -9.28 -6.52
CA VAL A 76 1.72 -9.11 -6.10
C VAL A 76 2.02 -7.66 -5.75
N SER A 77 1.57 -6.69 -6.57
CA SER A 77 1.84 -5.27 -6.34
C SER A 77 1.12 -4.69 -5.12
N THR A 78 -0.14 -5.07 -4.89
CA THR A 78 -0.89 -4.66 -3.69
C THR A 78 -0.26 -5.22 -2.42
N THR A 79 0.15 -6.49 -2.45
CA THR A 79 0.88 -7.16 -1.38
C THR A 79 2.22 -6.48 -1.10
N ALA A 80 3.03 -6.25 -2.14
CA ALA A 80 4.32 -5.56 -2.01
C ALA A 80 4.16 -4.16 -1.42
N SER A 81 3.17 -3.38 -1.89
CA SER A 81 2.90 -2.04 -1.37
C SER A 81 2.60 -2.05 0.14
N SER A 82 1.72 -2.95 0.59
CA SER A 82 1.36 -3.11 2.00
C SER A 82 2.56 -3.53 2.86
N TRP A 83 3.28 -4.57 2.45
CA TRP A 83 4.41 -5.09 3.21
C TRP A 83 5.60 -4.13 3.28
N PHE A 84 5.87 -3.35 2.24
CA PHE A 84 6.92 -2.33 2.29
C PHE A 84 6.60 -1.25 3.33
N LEU A 85 5.34 -0.86 3.48
CA LEU A 85 4.89 0.04 4.54
C LEU A 85 5.04 -0.59 5.93
N THR A 86 4.74 -1.89 6.05
CA THR A 86 5.00 -2.66 7.26
C THR A 86 6.47 -2.65 7.63
N TYR A 87 7.36 -2.92 6.68
CA TYR A 87 8.79 -2.89 6.93
C TYR A 87 9.33 -1.50 7.24
N ALA A 88 8.77 -0.45 6.65
CA ALA A 88 9.08 0.93 7.05
C ALA A 88 8.76 1.15 8.55
N THR A 89 7.69 0.55 9.05
CA THR A 89 7.32 0.61 10.47
C THR A 89 8.28 -0.18 11.37
N ILE A 90 8.68 -1.38 10.93
CA ILE A 90 9.67 -2.20 11.66
C ILE A 90 11.04 -1.51 11.69
N ASP A 91 11.46 -0.92 10.58
CA ASP A 91 12.71 -0.17 10.49
C ASP A 91 12.75 0.99 11.48
N ARG A 92 11.63 1.71 11.60
CA ARG A 92 11.49 2.78 12.62
C ARG A 92 11.57 2.23 14.03
N TYR A 93 10.99 1.07 14.29
CA TYR A 93 11.16 0.40 15.57
C TYR A 93 12.64 0.09 15.86
N PHE A 94 13.37 -0.46 14.90
CA PHE A 94 14.81 -0.75 15.06
C PHE A 94 15.62 0.50 15.37
N ILE A 95 15.37 1.61 14.65
CA ILE A 95 16.04 2.90 14.91
C ILE A 95 15.70 3.43 16.30
N SER A 96 14.48 3.23 16.79
CA SER A 96 14.04 3.69 18.12
C SER A 96 14.66 2.91 19.28
N CYS A 97 15.23 1.73 19.03
CA CYS A 97 15.79 0.88 20.09
C CYS A 97 17.08 1.50 20.67
N ARG A 98 17.28 1.33 21.99
CA ARG A 98 18.55 1.75 22.66
C ARG A 98 19.73 0.87 22.26
N ASP A 99 19.48 -0.41 22.07
CA ASP A 99 20.47 -1.41 21.70
C ASP A 99 21.06 -1.11 20.31
N VAL A 100 22.40 -1.05 20.25
CA VAL A 100 23.16 -0.79 19.02
C VAL A 100 22.98 -1.93 18.02
N GLN A 101 22.91 -3.18 18.50
CA GLN A 101 22.73 -4.34 17.61
C GLN A 101 21.38 -4.27 16.90
N ARG A 102 20.30 -3.94 17.64
CA ARG A 102 18.97 -3.76 17.04
C ARG A 102 18.93 -2.60 16.05
N ARG A 103 19.59 -1.47 16.35
CA ARG A 103 19.70 -0.34 15.41
C ARG A 103 20.45 -0.71 14.13
N SER A 104 21.46 -1.56 14.23
CA SER A 104 22.25 -2.01 13.07
C SER A 104 21.44 -2.83 12.05
N LEU A 105 20.29 -3.38 12.45
CA LEU A 105 19.35 -4.07 11.54
C LEU A 105 18.66 -3.12 10.57
N SER A 106 18.55 -1.83 10.90
CA SER A 106 18.12 -0.76 9.98
C SER A 106 19.24 -0.46 8.99
N ASN A 107 19.43 -1.33 8.01
CA ASN A 107 20.43 -1.18 6.96
C ASN A 107 19.87 -1.51 5.57
N LEU A 108 20.44 -0.87 4.54
CA LEU A 108 19.96 -0.99 3.16
C LEU A 108 20.09 -2.40 2.57
N ARG A 109 21.07 -3.19 3.02
CA ARG A 109 21.25 -4.58 2.53
C ARG A 109 20.10 -5.46 3.00
N PHE A 110 19.76 -5.34 4.28
CA PHE A 110 18.62 -6.02 4.90
C PHE A 110 17.30 -5.56 4.26
N THR A 111 17.14 -4.26 4.03
CA THR A 111 15.98 -3.70 3.31
C THR A 111 15.78 -4.31 1.94
N ARG A 112 16.82 -4.32 1.10
CA ARG A 112 16.74 -4.91 -0.24
C ARG A 112 16.40 -6.40 -0.18
N ARG A 113 17.02 -7.14 0.75
CA ARG A 113 16.76 -8.57 0.93
C ARG A 113 15.28 -8.82 1.31
N LEU A 114 14.73 -8.07 2.26
CA LEU A 114 13.33 -8.19 2.64
C LEU A 114 12.40 -7.87 1.47
N MET A 115 12.65 -6.78 0.72
CA MET A 115 11.82 -6.43 -0.43
C MET A 115 11.81 -7.53 -1.50
N ILE A 116 12.97 -8.11 -1.81
CA ILE A 116 13.08 -9.23 -2.76
C ILE A 116 12.30 -10.44 -2.25
N ILE A 117 12.48 -10.81 -0.98
CA ILE A 117 11.75 -11.93 -0.36
C ILE A 117 10.24 -11.72 -0.44
N THR A 118 9.74 -10.52 -0.20
CA THR A 118 8.30 -10.22 -0.31
C THR A 118 7.77 -10.34 -1.73
N VAL A 119 8.49 -9.80 -2.71
CA VAL A 119 8.05 -9.88 -4.12
C VAL A 119 8.07 -11.34 -4.59
N VAL A 120 9.12 -12.09 -4.27
CA VAL A 120 9.23 -13.52 -4.63
C VAL A 120 8.17 -14.34 -3.89
N GLY A 121 8.05 -14.17 -2.57
CA GLY A 121 7.07 -14.87 -1.75
C GLY A 121 5.64 -14.55 -2.16
N GLY A 122 5.32 -13.29 -2.40
CA GLY A 122 4.02 -12.87 -2.96
C GLY A 122 3.77 -13.46 -4.34
N SER A 123 4.79 -13.50 -5.20
CA SER A 123 4.68 -14.15 -6.53
C SER A 123 4.37 -15.63 -6.41
N LEU A 124 4.96 -16.34 -5.43
CA LEU A 124 4.66 -17.75 -5.20
C LEU A 124 3.26 -17.96 -4.62
N ILE A 125 2.83 -17.12 -3.66
CA ILE A 125 1.50 -17.18 -3.03
C ILE A 125 0.38 -16.90 -4.02
N PHE A 126 0.63 -16.12 -5.07
CA PHE A 126 -0.37 -15.76 -6.08
C PHE A 126 -0.13 -16.41 -7.45
N ALA A 127 0.80 -17.37 -7.55
CA ALA A 127 1.10 -18.07 -8.80
C ALA A 127 -0.08 -18.91 -9.31
N GLU A 128 -0.93 -19.40 -8.41
CA GLU A 128 -2.18 -20.09 -8.72
C GLU A 128 -3.13 -19.24 -9.56
N THR A 129 -2.99 -17.91 -9.60
CA THR A 129 -3.79 -17.04 -10.49
C THR A 129 -3.67 -17.44 -11.96
N PHE A 130 -2.51 -17.96 -12.40
CA PHE A 130 -2.32 -18.46 -13.76
C PHE A 130 -3.16 -19.70 -14.08
N TYR A 131 -3.56 -20.46 -13.07
CA TYR A 131 -4.46 -21.60 -13.21
C TYR A 131 -5.91 -21.22 -12.92
N CYS A 132 -6.14 -20.49 -11.82
CA CYS A 132 -7.44 -20.23 -11.24
C CYS A 132 -8.27 -19.17 -11.95
N TYR A 133 -7.67 -18.24 -12.69
CA TYR A 133 -8.39 -17.14 -13.34
C TYR A 133 -8.75 -17.46 -14.79
N ILE A 134 -10.01 -17.18 -15.16
CA ILE A 134 -10.51 -17.30 -16.52
C ILE A 134 -11.25 -16.02 -16.94
N PRO A 135 -11.18 -15.65 -18.23
CA PRO A 135 -11.92 -14.52 -18.78
C PRO A 135 -13.41 -14.87 -19.03
N ASN A 136 -14.25 -13.84 -19.10
CA ASN A 136 -15.68 -13.89 -19.44
C ASN A 136 -16.53 -14.91 -18.67
N LEU A 137 -16.29 -15.03 -17.37
CA LEU A 137 -17.07 -15.91 -16.53
C LEU A 137 -18.49 -15.38 -16.32
N ARG A 138 -19.51 -16.16 -16.71
CA ARG A 138 -20.93 -15.82 -16.46
C ARG A 138 -21.19 -15.69 -14.96
N ASN A 139 -22.07 -14.78 -14.57
CA ASN A 139 -22.46 -14.52 -13.17
C ASN A 139 -21.29 -14.12 -12.24
N SER A 140 -20.26 -13.46 -12.77
CA SER A 140 -19.13 -12.98 -11.99
C SER A 140 -19.08 -11.44 -11.94
N PRO A 141 -18.65 -10.86 -10.81
CA PRO A 141 -18.60 -9.40 -10.64
C PRO A 141 -17.50 -8.74 -11.48
N LEU A 142 -16.53 -9.54 -11.95
CA LEU A 142 -15.41 -9.10 -12.78
C LEU A 142 -15.35 -9.96 -14.05
N THR A 143 -14.95 -9.35 -15.16
CA THR A 143 -14.71 -10.00 -16.47
C THR A 143 -13.60 -11.05 -16.43
N CYS A 144 -12.69 -10.95 -15.45
CA CYS A 144 -11.60 -11.89 -15.21
C CYS A 144 -11.66 -12.27 -13.72
N TYR A 145 -12.00 -13.53 -13.43
CA TYR A 145 -12.25 -13.96 -12.06
C TYR A 145 -11.94 -15.44 -11.83
N GLY A 146 -11.95 -15.86 -10.56
CA GLY A 146 -11.71 -17.24 -10.17
C GLY A 146 -12.77 -18.19 -10.74
N GLN A 147 -12.33 -19.25 -11.40
CA GLN A 147 -13.20 -20.22 -12.10
C GLN A 147 -14.09 -21.01 -11.13
N ASN A 148 -13.52 -21.47 -10.01
CA ASN A 148 -14.17 -22.38 -9.07
C ASN A 148 -14.22 -21.78 -7.66
N MET A 149 -15.11 -22.32 -6.82
CA MET A 149 -15.26 -21.91 -5.42
C MET A 149 -13.93 -22.00 -4.64
N ILE A 150 -13.18 -23.10 -4.81
CA ILE A 150 -11.88 -23.29 -4.13
C ILE A 150 -10.88 -22.19 -4.52
N CYS A 151 -10.77 -21.88 -5.81
CA CYS A 151 -9.91 -20.81 -6.30
C CYS A 151 -10.29 -19.45 -5.71
N ARG A 152 -11.59 -19.15 -5.62
CA ARG A 152 -12.09 -17.88 -5.06
C ARG A 152 -11.80 -17.79 -3.56
N LEU A 153 -12.14 -18.83 -2.79
CA LEU A 153 -11.88 -18.89 -1.35
C LEU A 153 -10.39 -18.77 -1.04
N TYR A 154 -9.53 -19.47 -1.77
CA TYR A 154 -8.08 -19.36 -1.61
C TYR A 154 -7.62 -17.91 -1.79
N ASN A 155 -7.99 -17.27 -2.90
CA ASN A 155 -7.60 -15.89 -3.20
C ASN A 155 -8.14 -14.90 -2.16
N GLU A 156 -9.38 -15.09 -1.71
CA GLU A 156 -10.03 -14.23 -0.73
C GLU A 156 -9.37 -14.33 0.64
N ILE A 157 -9.08 -15.55 1.10
CA ILE A 157 -8.41 -15.80 2.37
C ILE A 157 -6.96 -15.33 2.30
N ALA A 158 -6.23 -15.69 1.24
CA ALA A 158 -4.84 -15.29 1.04
C ALA A 158 -4.71 -13.77 1.02
N SER A 159 -5.55 -13.07 0.25
CA SER A 159 -5.53 -11.60 0.20
C SER A 159 -5.96 -10.95 1.52
N ALA A 160 -7.00 -11.45 2.20
CA ALA A 160 -7.40 -10.91 3.49
C ALA A 160 -6.27 -11.07 4.53
N VAL A 161 -5.68 -12.25 4.63
CA VAL A 161 -4.67 -12.57 5.65
C VAL A 161 -3.33 -11.92 5.33
N VAL A 162 -2.78 -12.17 4.13
CA VAL A 162 -1.41 -11.79 3.75
C VAL A 162 -1.31 -10.31 3.42
N PHE A 163 -2.35 -9.69 2.87
CA PHE A 163 -2.31 -8.28 2.47
C PHE A 163 -2.93 -7.32 3.49
N VAL A 164 -3.98 -7.73 4.22
CA VAL A 164 -4.69 -6.84 5.17
C VAL A 164 -4.30 -7.13 6.61
N PHE A 165 -4.64 -8.32 7.14
CA PHE A 165 -4.58 -8.59 8.57
C PHE A 165 -3.15 -8.67 9.10
N ILE A 166 -2.29 -9.48 8.50
CA ILE A 166 -0.90 -9.63 8.97
C ILE A 166 -0.15 -8.29 8.91
N PRO A 167 -0.11 -7.57 7.76
CA PRO A 167 0.56 -6.27 7.68
C PRO A 167 0.04 -5.25 8.69
N SER A 168 -1.28 -5.15 8.86
CA SER A 168 -1.90 -4.21 9.79
C SER A 168 -1.56 -4.52 11.25
N THR A 169 -1.64 -5.79 11.65
CA THR A 169 -1.29 -6.21 13.02
C THR A 169 0.19 -5.97 13.32
N ILE A 170 1.09 -6.29 12.39
CA ILE A 170 2.52 -6.02 12.55
C ILE A 170 2.77 -4.51 12.65
N MET A 171 2.15 -3.69 11.79
CA MET A 171 2.26 -2.24 11.85
C MET A 171 1.77 -1.67 13.18
N LEU A 172 0.66 -2.19 13.74
CA LEU A 172 0.15 -1.78 15.05
C LEU A 172 1.14 -2.12 16.17
N ILE A 173 1.65 -3.36 16.21
CA ILE A 173 2.57 -3.83 17.25
C ILE A 173 3.87 -3.03 17.22
N PHE A 174 4.53 -2.96 16.06
CA PHE A 174 5.81 -2.25 15.94
C PHE A 174 5.65 -0.73 16.00
N GLY A 175 4.54 -0.19 15.51
CA GLY A 175 4.19 1.23 15.69
C GLY A 175 4.05 1.59 17.16
N TYR A 176 3.30 0.79 17.93
CA TYR A 176 3.16 0.97 19.38
C TYR A 176 4.50 0.80 20.12
N ALA A 177 5.28 -0.23 19.78
CA ALA A 177 6.59 -0.46 20.39
C ALA A 177 7.56 0.70 20.12
N THR A 178 7.52 1.29 18.92
CA THR A 178 8.27 2.51 18.58
C THR A 178 7.88 3.67 19.50
N VAL A 179 6.57 3.88 19.74
CA VAL A 179 6.09 4.92 20.69
C VAL A 179 6.68 4.71 22.06
N GLN A 180 6.63 3.47 22.57
CA GLN A 180 7.10 3.16 23.91
C GLN A 180 8.61 3.40 24.06
N ASN A 181 9.40 3.00 23.07
CA ASN A 181 10.84 3.23 23.07
C ASN A 181 11.18 4.73 23.05
N VAL A 182 10.50 5.50 22.20
CA VAL A 182 10.68 6.96 22.13
C VAL A 182 10.27 7.62 23.45
N ARG A 183 9.13 7.25 24.05
CA ARG A 183 8.70 7.77 25.37
C ARG A 183 9.71 7.45 26.47
N LYS A 184 10.24 6.22 26.51
CA LYS A 184 11.26 5.80 27.48
C LYS A 184 12.60 6.49 27.27
N LEU A 185 12.97 6.83 26.04
CA LEU A 185 14.15 7.66 25.75
C LEU A 185 13.99 9.10 26.27
N LEU A 186 12.76 9.61 26.33
CA LEU A 186 12.47 10.97 26.77
C LEU A 186 12.40 11.16 28.29
N TYR A 187 12.07 10.10 29.05
CA TYR A 187 11.89 10.19 30.52
C TYR A 187 13.19 10.51 31.30
N PRO A 188 14.40 10.02 30.92
CA PRO A 188 15.64 10.34 31.63
C PRO A 188 16.36 11.63 31.17
N ILE A 189 16.09 12.13 29.96
CA ILE A 189 16.90 13.19 29.30
C ILE A 189 16.61 14.61 29.81
N VAL A 190 15.59 14.80 30.67
CA VAL A 190 15.37 16.08 31.39
C VAL A 190 16.54 16.41 32.33
N SER A 191 17.46 15.46 32.61
CA SER A 191 18.57 15.64 33.54
C SER A 191 19.97 15.92 32.94
N MET A 192 20.21 15.82 31.61
CA MET A 192 21.56 16.05 31.05
C MET A 192 21.58 16.88 29.77
N VAL A 193 22.17 18.06 29.91
CA VAL A 193 22.27 19.15 28.94
C VAL A 193 23.42 18.87 27.95
N ASN A 194 23.13 18.20 26.83
CA ASN A 194 23.91 18.35 25.58
C ASN A 194 23.29 17.67 24.34
N SER A 195 22.26 16.82 24.49
CA SER A 195 21.61 16.10 23.37
C SER A 195 20.35 16.79 22.79
N ARG A 196 20.11 18.07 23.10
CA ARG A 196 18.82 18.75 22.85
C ARG A 196 18.40 18.79 21.37
N GLY A 197 19.32 18.94 20.42
CA GLY A 197 18.97 19.06 18.99
C GLY A 197 18.51 17.75 18.34
N ILE A 198 19.16 16.63 18.66
CA ILE A 198 18.89 15.31 18.05
C ILE A 198 17.61 14.71 18.65
N ALA A 199 17.46 14.77 19.98
CA ALA A 199 16.30 14.22 20.68
C ALA A 199 14.98 14.95 20.32
N ILE A 200 15.02 16.28 20.13
CA ILE A 200 13.83 17.07 19.76
C ILE A 200 13.39 16.80 18.31
N THR A 201 14.35 16.65 17.39
CA THR A 201 14.06 16.37 15.97
C THR A 201 13.51 14.95 15.76
N MET A 202 14.03 13.97 16.51
CA MET A 202 13.46 12.60 16.54
C MET A 202 12.03 12.60 17.11
N LYS A 203 11.78 13.32 18.21
CA LYS A 203 10.45 13.43 18.86
C LYS A 203 9.34 13.90 17.91
N LYS A 204 9.64 14.85 17.01
CA LYS A 204 8.65 15.41 16.07
C LYS A 204 8.43 14.51 14.85
N THR A 205 9.50 13.92 14.32
CA THR A 205 9.44 13.04 13.15
C THR A 205 8.76 11.72 13.48
N ASP A 206 9.10 11.10 14.61
CA ASP A 206 8.56 9.79 14.98
C ASP A 206 7.08 9.87 15.39
N ARG A 207 6.68 10.90 16.16
CA ARG A 207 5.26 11.12 16.51
C ARG A 207 4.39 11.34 15.26
N GLN A 208 4.91 12.07 14.28
CA GLN A 208 4.22 12.31 13.01
C GLN A 208 4.10 11.03 12.19
N LEU A 209 5.15 10.23 12.12
CA LEU A 209 5.13 8.93 11.46
C LEU A 209 4.13 7.98 12.13
N ILE A 210 4.05 7.95 13.46
CA ILE A 210 3.04 7.15 14.17
C ILE A 210 1.62 7.61 13.84
N GLN A 211 1.37 8.93 13.80
CA GLN A 211 0.07 9.47 13.40
C GLN A 211 -0.27 9.08 11.95
N MET A 212 0.70 9.18 11.04
CA MET A 212 0.56 8.73 9.65
C MET A 212 0.19 7.25 9.58
N LEU A 213 0.89 6.40 10.34
CA LEU A 213 0.70 4.95 10.34
C LEU A 213 -0.65 4.54 10.94
N ILE A 214 -1.08 5.15 12.05
CA ILE A 214 -2.40 4.86 12.65
C ILE A 214 -3.52 5.24 11.68
N VAL A 215 -3.44 6.43 11.08
CA VAL A 215 -4.42 6.86 10.07
C VAL A 215 -4.42 5.92 8.87
N GLN A 216 -3.24 5.50 8.42
CA GLN A 216 -3.10 4.57 7.30
C GLN A 216 -3.68 3.18 7.61
N ILE A 217 -3.45 2.63 8.82
CA ILE A 217 -4.02 1.34 9.24
C ILE A 217 -5.54 1.43 9.34
N ILE A 218 -6.07 2.49 9.96
CA ILE A 218 -7.51 2.71 10.09
C ILE A 218 -8.17 2.78 8.71
N LEU A 219 -7.64 3.61 7.80
CA LEU A 219 -8.19 3.76 6.45
C LEU A 219 -8.03 2.48 5.62
N LEU A 220 -6.89 1.80 5.71
CA LEU A 220 -6.67 0.53 5.02
C LEU A 220 -7.67 -0.53 5.51
N THR A 221 -7.93 -0.59 6.80
CA THR A 221 -8.90 -1.51 7.41
C THR A 221 -10.32 -1.17 6.97
N ILE A 222 -10.74 0.10 7.10
CA ILE A 222 -12.08 0.58 6.74
C ILE A 222 -12.38 0.36 5.26
N PHE A 223 -11.39 0.56 4.37
CA PHE A 223 -11.61 0.43 2.93
C PHE A 223 -11.47 -0.99 2.39
N ASN A 224 -10.74 -1.88 3.07
CA ASN A 224 -10.55 -3.25 2.59
C ASN A 224 -11.47 -4.28 3.24
N ILE A 225 -11.91 -4.10 4.49
CA ILE A 225 -12.84 -5.03 5.16
C ILE A 225 -14.16 -5.20 4.40
N PRO A 226 -14.86 -4.12 3.98
CA PRO A 226 -16.13 -4.26 3.25
C PRO A 226 -15.97 -5.08 1.96
N LEU A 227 -14.85 -4.90 1.25
CA LEU A 227 -14.54 -5.68 0.06
C LEU A 227 -14.30 -7.16 0.39
N ALA A 228 -13.57 -7.45 1.46
CA ALA A 228 -13.30 -8.82 1.89
C ALA A 228 -14.61 -9.54 2.27
N ILE A 229 -15.49 -8.88 3.04
CA ILE A 229 -16.81 -9.41 3.41
C ILE A 229 -17.66 -9.66 2.15
N GLN A 230 -17.74 -8.68 1.25
CA GLN A 230 -18.54 -8.80 0.03
C GLN A 230 -18.07 -9.96 -0.86
N ARG A 231 -16.75 -10.17 -0.96
CA ARG A 231 -16.18 -11.29 -1.71
C ARG A 231 -16.53 -12.65 -1.11
N LEU A 232 -16.33 -12.81 0.19
CA LEU A 232 -16.71 -14.03 0.90
C LEU A 232 -18.21 -14.32 0.76
N TYR A 233 -19.05 -13.29 0.84
CA TYR A 233 -20.49 -13.42 0.62
C TYR A 233 -20.81 -13.86 -0.81
N LEU A 234 -20.21 -13.24 -1.83
CA LEU A 234 -20.41 -13.61 -3.23
C LEU A 234 -19.96 -15.05 -3.50
N THR A 235 -18.85 -15.47 -2.91
CA THR A 235 -18.32 -16.84 -3.05
C THR A 235 -19.19 -17.86 -2.32
N SER A 236 -19.69 -17.54 -1.13
CA SER A 236 -20.59 -18.42 -0.37
C SER A 236 -21.95 -18.59 -1.05
N THR A 237 -22.40 -17.58 -1.80
CA THR A 237 -23.71 -17.58 -2.49
C THR A 237 -23.61 -17.97 -3.96
N LEU A 238 -22.51 -18.59 -4.39
CA LEU A 238 -22.25 -18.97 -5.79
C LEU A 238 -23.31 -19.89 -6.40
N ASN A 239 -23.74 -20.90 -5.64
CA ASN A 239 -24.63 -21.95 -6.12
C ASN A 239 -26.11 -21.59 -5.91
N ILE A 240 -26.39 -20.40 -5.38
CA ILE A 240 -27.76 -19.94 -5.14
C ILE A 240 -28.25 -19.20 -6.38
N GLN A 241 -29.39 -19.60 -6.92
CA GLN A 241 -30.03 -18.87 -8.01
C GLN A 241 -30.50 -17.50 -7.48
N LYS A 242 -30.00 -16.43 -8.09
CA LYS A 242 -30.30 -15.05 -7.70
C LYS A 242 -31.23 -14.41 -8.73
N SER A 243 -32.17 -13.59 -8.25
CA SER A 243 -32.93 -12.70 -9.12
C SER A 243 -32.00 -11.67 -9.77
N LEU A 244 -32.40 -11.14 -10.93
CA LEU A 244 -31.66 -10.11 -11.65
C LEU A 244 -31.41 -8.88 -10.77
N LEU A 245 -32.42 -8.45 -10.01
CA LEU A 245 -32.33 -7.33 -9.08
C LEU A 245 -31.25 -7.58 -8.01
N ARG A 246 -31.28 -8.75 -7.36
CA ARG A 246 -30.29 -9.10 -6.32
C ARG A 246 -28.88 -9.15 -6.88
N SER A 247 -28.68 -9.79 -8.03
CA SER A 247 -27.36 -9.85 -8.67
C SER A 247 -26.83 -8.46 -9.03
N THR A 248 -27.70 -7.56 -9.50
CA THR A 248 -27.33 -6.18 -9.86
C THR A 248 -26.89 -5.37 -8.65
N ILE A 249 -27.63 -5.46 -7.53
CA ILE A 249 -27.29 -4.78 -6.27
C ILE A 249 -25.95 -5.31 -5.73
N GLU A 250 -25.77 -6.62 -5.71
CA GLU A 250 -24.54 -7.24 -5.22
C GLU A 250 -23.31 -6.84 -6.05
N ASN A 251 -23.47 -6.74 -7.38
CA ASN A 251 -22.44 -6.24 -8.28
C ASN A 251 -22.13 -4.76 -8.03
N LEU A 252 -23.15 -3.92 -7.82
CA LEU A 252 -22.95 -2.51 -7.50
C LEU A 252 -22.17 -2.33 -6.20
N CYS A 253 -22.57 -3.02 -5.12
CA CYS A 253 -21.86 -3.00 -3.84
C CYS A 253 -20.41 -3.47 -4.01
N PHE A 254 -20.19 -4.55 -4.77
CA PHE A 254 -18.85 -5.03 -5.06
C PHE A 254 -18.00 -3.95 -5.77
N GLN A 255 -18.53 -3.29 -6.80
CA GLN A 255 -17.76 -2.26 -7.52
C GLN A 255 -17.43 -1.07 -6.61
N VAL A 256 -18.37 -0.64 -5.76
CA VAL A 256 -18.13 0.44 -4.80
C VAL A 256 -17.02 0.06 -3.81
N PHE A 257 -17.10 -1.11 -3.18
CA PHE A 257 -16.08 -1.56 -2.23
C PHE A 257 -14.74 -1.84 -2.89
N TYR A 258 -14.75 -2.33 -4.13
CA TYR A 258 -13.55 -2.53 -4.93
C TYR A 258 -12.85 -1.18 -5.16
N LEU A 259 -13.57 -0.16 -5.62
CA LEU A 259 -13.01 1.18 -5.82
C LEU A 259 -12.49 1.79 -4.51
N LEU A 260 -13.21 1.63 -3.40
CA LEU A 260 -12.77 2.09 -2.08
C LEU A 260 -11.45 1.43 -1.66
N SER A 261 -11.31 0.11 -1.82
CA SER A 261 -10.06 -0.60 -1.56
C SER A 261 -8.90 0.00 -2.36
N PHE A 262 -9.10 0.34 -3.64
CA PHE A 262 -8.05 0.98 -4.45
C PHE A 262 -7.66 2.39 -4.00
N MET A 263 -8.53 3.11 -3.30
CA MET A 263 -8.15 4.40 -2.70
C MET A 263 -7.00 4.26 -1.69
N SER A 264 -6.91 3.11 -1.00
CA SER A 264 -5.84 2.87 -0.01
C SER A 264 -4.42 2.92 -0.62
N PHE A 265 -4.27 2.68 -1.92
CA PHE A 265 -2.99 2.79 -2.63
C PHE A 265 -2.68 4.20 -3.14
N GLY A 266 -3.69 5.07 -3.27
CA GLY A 266 -3.53 6.46 -3.70
C GLY A 266 -3.38 7.46 -2.54
N MET A 267 -3.87 7.11 -1.35
CA MET A 267 -3.88 7.97 -0.16
C MET A 267 -2.55 8.20 0.58
N PRO A 268 -1.52 7.32 0.52
CA PRO A 268 -0.32 7.48 1.35
C PRO A 268 0.31 8.88 1.29
N PHE A 269 0.53 9.43 0.10
CA PHE A 269 1.07 10.80 -0.06
C PHE A 269 0.24 11.88 0.66
N TYR A 270 -1.08 11.81 0.53
CA TYR A 270 -1.98 12.80 1.11
C TYR A 270 -1.98 12.69 2.64
N ILE A 271 -2.02 11.48 3.17
CA ILE A 271 -1.88 11.22 4.61
C ILE A 271 -0.54 11.79 5.10
N TYR A 272 0.54 11.48 4.40
CA TYR A 272 1.90 11.88 4.77
C TYR A 272 2.08 13.40 4.77
N THR A 273 1.51 14.08 3.78
CA THR A 273 1.58 15.54 3.65
C THR A 273 0.69 16.27 4.66
N LEU A 274 -0.50 15.74 4.94
CA LEU A 274 -1.45 16.36 5.88
C LEU A 274 -1.03 16.19 7.34
N THR A 275 -0.52 15.02 7.70
CA THR A 275 -0.19 14.67 9.09
C THR A 275 1.29 14.90 9.43
N GLY A 276 2.20 14.84 8.45
CA GLY A 276 3.64 15.00 8.64
C GLY A 276 4.15 16.40 8.27
N THR A 277 4.54 17.20 9.27
CA THR A 277 5.14 18.53 8.98
C THR A 277 6.49 18.43 8.29
N VAL A 278 7.28 17.38 8.56
CA VAL A 278 8.59 17.16 7.91
C VAL A 278 8.39 16.84 6.44
N PHE A 279 7.49 15.89 6.14
CA PHE A 279 7.15 15.52 4.78
C PHE A 279 6.55 16.70 3.99
N ARG A 280 5.71 17.51 4.65
CA ARG A 280 5.19 18.76 4.07
C ARG A 280 6.28 19.78 3.73
N HIS A 281 7.29 19.95 4.58
CA HIS A 281 8.42 20.83 4.28
C HIS A 281 9.25 20.31 3.10
N ASP A 282 9.50 19.00 3.04
CA ASP A 282 10.22 18.38 1.93
C ASP A 282 9.47 18.52 0.60
N CYS A 283 8.13 18.40 0.63
CA CYS A 283 7.26 18.67 -0.51
C CYS A 283 7.33 20.14 -0.96
N ILE A 284 7.20 21.10 -0.04
CA ILE A 284 7.28 22.53 -0.36
C ILE A 284 8.66 22.88 -0.94
N ASN A 285 9.74 22.33 -0.38
CA ASN A 285 11.10 22.57 -0.86
C ASN A 285 11.31 21.98 -2.25
N LEU A 286 10.75 20.80 -2.54
CA LEU A 286 10.76 20.22 -3.88
C LEU A 286 10.05 21.14 -4.88
N ILE A 287 8.83 21.58 -4.57
CA ILE A 287 8.05 22.48 -5.44
C ILE A 287 8.82 23.78 -5.69
N ARG A 288 9.40 24.38 -4.65
CA ARG A 288 10.24 25.58 -4.78
C ARG A 288 11.48 25.34 -5.64
N SER A 289 12.13 24.19 -5.52
CA SER A 289 13.31 23.84 -6.32
C SER A 289 12.96 23.66 -7.80
N VAL A 290 11.87 22.94 -8.08
CA VAL A 290 11.36 22.77 -9.45
C VAL A 290 10.96 24.12 -10.04
N TYR A 291 10.21 24.94 -9.31
CA TYR A 291 9.81 26.27 -9.75
C TYR A 291 11.03 27.16 -10.07
N ARG A 292 12.07 27.14 -9.23
CA ARG A 292 13.32 27.86 -9.51
C ARG A 292 14.01 27.37 -10.78
N LYS A 293 14.10 26.04 -10.98
CA LYS A 293 14.71 25.47 -12.19
C LYS A 293 13.92 25.80 -13.46
N VAL A 294 12.59 25.72 -13.41
CA VAL A 294 11.72 26.09 -14.53
C VAL A 294 11.84 27.59 -14.83
N LYS A 295 11.86 28.44 -13.80
CA LYS A 295 12.06 29.89 -13.98
C LYS A 295 13.42 30.20 -14.63
N ILE A 296 14.49 29.48 -14.26
CA ILE A 296 15.82 29.65 -14.88
C ILE A 296 15.87 29.09 -16.31
N ALA A 297 15.03 28.12 -16.68
CA ALA A 297 15.01 27.55 -18.03
C ALA A 297 14.15 28.35 -19.02
N VAL A 298 13.33 29.29 -18.53
CA VAL A 298 12.41 30.12 -19.33
C VAL A 298 12.95 31.54 -19.56
N PHE A 299 14.05 31.91 -18.89
CA PHE A 299 14.79 33.17 -19.06
C PHE A 299 16.21 32.86 -19.52
#